data_AF-A0A7Y2P062-F1
#
_entry.id   AF-A0A7Y2P062-F1
#
_cell.length_a   1.000
_cell.length_b   1.000
_cell.length_c   1.000
_cell.angle_alpha   90.00
_cell.angle_beta   90.00
_cell.angle_gamma   90.00
#
_symmetry.space_group_name_H-M   'P 1'
#
loop_
_entity.id
_entity.type
_entity.pdbx_description
1 polymer ?
#
loop_
_entity_poly.entity_id
_entity_poly.type
_entity_poly.pdbx_seq_one_letter_code
_entity_poly.pdbx_strand_id
1 'polypeptide(L)'
;MNATHLIAAVAVLASAGSVLAQEYVTPDAGFASTKTRAEVIAELHQARTDGSMNYSDYSYPVVKFTPTRSRAEVLAQLHQARADGSLNDSDHNYPVLKAENSSKTREEVHPELVQYRAQRPYGDLDHDYSGGH
;
A
#
# COMPACT_ATOMS: atom_id res chain seq x y z
N MET A 1 18.23 -33.07 -42.20
CA MET A 1 17.10 -32.59 -43.03
C MET A 1 15.99 -33.63 -42.85
N ASN A 2 14.70 -33.34 -42.68
CA ASN A 2 13.92 -32.12 -42.88
C ASN A 2 12.53 -32.34 -42.23
N ALA A 3 12.04 -31.31 -41.53
CA ALA A 3 10.68 -31.19 -41.00
C ALA A 3 9.62 -31.29 -42.10
N THR A 4 8.43 -31.84 -41.79
CA THR A 4 7.09 -31.42 -42.28
C THR A 4 6.06 -32.54 -42.12
N HIS A 5 5.36 -32.62 -40.98
CA HIS A 5 3.93 -32.98 -40.92
C HIS A 5 3.33 -32.39 -39.64
N LEU A 6 3.32 -31.05 -39.66
CA LEU A 6 2.31 -30.23 -39.01
C LEU A 6 0.94 -30.66 -39.58
N ILE A 7 -0.13 -30.54 -38.78
CA ILE A 7 -1.55 -30.63 -39.14
C ILE A 7 -2.17 -32.04 -39.00
N ALA A 8 -2.73 -32.35 -37.83
CA ALA A 8 -4.09 -32.87 -37.70
C ALA A 8 -4.53 -32.95 -36.23
N ALA A 9 -5.76 -32.51 -35.98
CA ALA A 9 -6.62 -32.88 -34.86
C ALA A 9 -6.34 -32.25 -33.48
N VAL A 10 -6.81 -31.01 -33.38
CA VAL A 10 -7.63 -30.51 -32.27
C VAL A 10 -8.50 -31.63 -31.69
N ALA A 11 -8.28 -32.00 -30.43
CA ALA A 11 -9.25 -32.77 -29.65
C ALA A 11 -9.12 -32.45 -28.15
N VAL A 12 -10.08 -31.65 -27.70
CA VAL A 12 -10.66 -31.61 -26.36
C VAL A 12 -9.81 -30.97 -25.25
N LEU A 13 -10.13 -29.68 -25.05
CA LEU A 13 -10.05 -28.99 -23.77
C LEU A 13 -10.68 -29.85 -22.66
N ALA A 14 -9.86 -30.39 -21.77
CA ALA A 14 -10.31 -30.72 -20.42
C ALA A 14 -10.04 -29.48 -19.56
N SER A 15 -11.02 -28.59 -19.45
CA SER A 15 -11.05 -27.57 -18.40
C SER A 15 -11.21 -28.27 -17.06
N ALA A 16 -10.11 -28.71 -16.46
CA ALA A 16 -10.05 -28.96 -15.04
C ALA A 16 -10.18 -27.59 -14.34
N GLY A 17 -11.42 -27.22 -14.02
CA GLY A 17 -11.70 -26.13 -13.10
C GLY A 17 -11.18 -26.53 -11.72
N SER A 18 -9.92 -26.25 -11.44
CA SER A 18 -9.39 -26.31 -10.09
C SER A 18 -10.04 -25.18 -9.29
N VAL A 19 -11.06 -25.50 -8.51
CA VAL A 19 -11.44 -24.67 -7.36
C VAL A 19 -10.29 -24.78 -6.38
N LEU A 20 -9.36 -23.82 -6.42
CA LEU A 20 -8.42 -23.62 -5.33
C LEU A 20 -9.25 -23.04 -4.18
N ALA A 21 -9.81 -23.92 -3.34
CA ALA A 21 -10.11 -23.53 -1.98
C ALA A 21 -8.76 -23.10 -1.39
N GLN A 22 -8.58 -21.78 -1.24
CA GLN A 22 -7.37 -21.26 -0.62
C GLN A 22 -7.44 -21.64 0.85
N GLU A 23 -6.86 -22.80 1.15
CA GLU A 23 -6.57 -23.21 2.52
C GLU A 23 -5.74 -22.10 3.15
N TYR A 24 -6.22 -21.59 4.29
CA TYR A 24 -5.43 -20.68 5.09
C TYR A 24 -4.24 -21.46 5.65
N VAL A 25 -3.13 -21.43 4.91
CA VAL A 25 -1.84 -21.87 5.41
C VAL A 25 -1.43 -20.82 6.43
N THR A 26 -1.38 -21.19 7.71
CA THR A 26 -0.73 -20.37 8.74
C THR A 26 0.64 -19.97 8.21
N PRO A 27 0.98 -18.67 8.13
CA PRO A 27 2.20 -18.20 7.48
C PRO A 27 3.49 -18.74 8.12
N ASP A 28 3.37 -19.26 9.35
CA ASP A 28 4.46 -19.84 10.14
C ASP A 28 4.40 -21.38 10.21
N ALA A 29 3.74 -22.05 9.27
CA ALA A 29 3.72 -23.51 9.20
C ALA A 29 5.10 -24.07 8.76
N GLY A 30 6.12 -23.91 9.61
CA GLY A 30 7.42 -24.56 9.48
C GLY A 30 8.33 -24.02 8.37
N PHE A 31 8.22 -22.74 8.00
CA PHE A 31 9.14 -22.14 7.04
C PHE A 31 10.55 -22.02 7.64
N ALA A 32 11.42 -22.98 7.30
CA ALA A 32 12.85 -22.87 7.53
C ALA A 32 13.51 -22.26 6.29
N SER A 33 14.05 -21.06 6.41
CA SER A 33 14.83 -20.45 5.33
C SER A 33 16.04 -21.34 5.01
N THR A 34 16.19 -21.69 3.74
CA THR A 34 17.40 -22.39 3.24
C THR A 34 18.56 -21.43 2.97
N LYS A 35 18.32 -20.12 3.05
CA LYS A 35 19.31 -19.05 2.80
C LYS A 35 19.75 -18.42 4.11
N THR A 36 21.03 -18.11 4.19
CA THR A 36 21.62 -17.28 5.24
C THR A 36 21.15 -15.83 5.10
N ARG A 37 21.22 -15.08 6.20
CA ARG A 37 20.88 -13.64 6.20
C ARG A 37 21.70 -12.85 5.17
N ALA A 38 22.97 -13.20 4.98
CA ALA A 38 23.85 -12.52 4.03
C ALA A 38 23.38 -12.74 2.57
N GLU A 39 22.97 -13.96 2.23
CA GLU A 39 22.48 -14.30 0.90
C GLU A 39 21.15 -13.59 0.58
N VAL A 40 20.25 -13.53 1.56
CA VAL A 40 18.98 -12.79 1.43
C VAL A 40 19.24 -11.30 1.17
N ILE A 41 20.19 -10.70 1.88
CA ILE A 41 20.57 -9.30 1.66
C ILE A 41 21.14 -9.11 0.25
N ALA A 42 22.04 -9.98 -0.20
CA ALA A 42 22.64 -9.90 -1.52
C ALA A 42 21.58 -9.97 -2.65
N GLU A 43 20.63 -10.90 -2.54
CA GLU A 43 19.53 -11.05 -3.49
C GLU A 43 18.58 -9.84 -3.48
N LEU A 44 18.29 -9.29 -2.31
CA LEU A 44 17.50 -8.06 -2.18
C LEU A 44 18.18 -6.87 -2.89
N HIS A 45 19.50 -6.72 -2.74
CA HIS A 45 20.26 -5.69 -3.44
C HIS A 45 20.25 -5.90 -4.96
N GLN A 46 20.39 -7.14 -5.41
CA GLN A 46 20.32 -7.50 -6.82
C GLN A 46 18.94 -7.15 -7.40
N ALA A 47 17.86 -7.58 -6.75
CA ALA A 47 16.48 -7.34 -7.17
C ALA A 47 16.09 -5.85 -7.24
N ARG A 48 16.71 -5.01 -6.38
CA ARG A 48 16.58 -3.55 -6.46
C ARG A 48 17.32 -2.96 -7.65
N THR A 49 18.49 -3.50 -7.96
CA THR A 49 19.36 -2.98 -9.02
C THR A 49 18.82 -3.33 -10.40
N ASP A 50 18.32 -4.55 -10.58
CA ASP A 50 17.74 -5.01 -11.85
C ASP A 50 16.24 -4.67 -12.01
N GLY A 51 15.62 -4.06 -10.99
CA GLY A 51 14.23 -3.64 -11.03
C GLY A 51 13.22 -4.79 -11.02
N SER A 52 13.66 -6.02 -10.69
CA SER A 52 12.76 -7.17 -10.54
C SER A 52 11.94 -7.14 -9.24
N MET A 53 12.28 -6.25 -8.31
CA MET A 53 11.50 -6.02 -7.10
C MET A 53 10.13 -5.41 -7.43
N ASN A 54 9.06 -6.20 -7.24
CA ASN A 54 7.71 -5.71 -7.37
C ASN A 54 7.38 -4.77 -6.18
N TYR A 55 7.49 -3.46 -6.42
CA TYR A 55 7.21 -2.42 -5.43
C TYR A 55 5.72 -2.08 -5.27
N SER A 56 4.82 -2.80 -5.96
CA SER A 56 3.39 -2.51 -5.91
C SER A 56 2.75 -3.20 -4.71
N ASP A 57 2.83 -2.57 -3.53
CA ASP A 57 1.98 -2.91 -2.38
C ASP A 57 0.48 -2.71 -2.68
N TYR A 58 0.18 -2.01 -3.79
CA TYR A 58 -1.14 -1.51 -4.10
C TYR A 58 -1.37 -1.45 -5.61
N SER A 59 -1.48 -2.61 -6.26
CA SER A 59 -2.17 -2.66 -7.55
C SER A 59 -3.66 -2.56 -7.29
N TYR A 60 -4.12 -1.39 -6.83
CA TYR A 60 -5.55 -1.14 -6.68
C TYR A 60 -6.17 -1.17 -8.07
N PRO A 61 -7.25 -1.95 -8.26
CA PRO A 61 -7.93 -1.98 -9.55
C PRO A 61 -8.42 -0.58 -9.89
N VAL A 62 -8.06 -0.08 -11.08
CA VAL A 62 -8.61 1.15 -11.62
C VAL A 62 -10.08 0.89 -11.97
N VAL A 63 -10.98 1.15 -11.02
CA VAL A 63 -12.42 1.12 -11.25
C VAL A 63 -12.84 2.39 -11.99
N LYS A 64 -13.52 2.21 -13.12
CA LYS A 64 -14.13 3.34 -13.83
C LYS A 64 -15.25 3.90 -12.97
N PHE A 65 -15.07 5.12 -12.48
CA PHE A 65 -16.09 5.86 -11.76
C PHE A 65 -16.93 6.68 -12.75
N THR A 66 -18.26 6.48 -12.71
CA THR A 66 -19.21 7.33 -13.42
C THR A 66 -20.05 8.07 -12.38
N PRO A 67 -19.93 9.40 -12.27
CA PRO A 67 -20.71 10.15 -11.30
C PRO A 67 -22.21 10.04 -11.61
N THR A 68 -23.02 9.81 -10.58
CA THR A 68 -24.49 9.76 -10.70
C THR A 68 -25.14 11.14 -10.63
N ARG A 69 -24.37 12.18 -10.28
CA ARG A 69 -24.82 13.58 -10.18
C ARG A 69 -23.74 14.52 -10.70
N SER A 70 -24.18 15.60 -11.33
CA SER A 70 -23.33 16.72 -11.73
C SER A 70 -22.84 17.51 -10.52
N ARG A 71 -21.76 18.26 -10.69
CA ARG A 71 -21.24 19.17 -9.65
C ARG A 71 -22.26 20.21 -9.22
N ALA A 72 -23.07 20.73 -10.15
CA ALA A 72 -24.09 21.72 -9.85
C ALA A 72 -25.17 21.16 -8.92
N GLU A 73 -25.62 19.92 -9.16
CA GLU A 73 -26.61 19.24 -8.32
C GLU A 73 -26.06 18.94 -6.92
N VAL A 74 -24.80 18.53 -6.82
CA VAL A 74 -24.14 18.32 -5.53
C VAL A 74 -24.05 19.61 -4.73
N LEU A 75 -23.68 20.73 -5.37
CA LEU A 75 -23.62 22.02 -4.72
C LEU A 75 -25.01 22.48 -4.26
N ALA A 76 -26.04 22.32 -5.10
CA ALA A 76 -27.42 22.65 -4.73
C ALA A 76 -27.89 21.86 -3.50
N GLN A 77 -27.61 20.55 -3.44
CA GLN A 77 -27.93 19.72 -2.28
C GLN A 77 -27.16 20.14 -1.03
N LEU A 78 -25.88 20.50 -1.17
CA LEU A 78 -25.09 21.02 -0.06
C LEU A 78 -25.64 22.34 0.48
N HIS A 79 -26.05 23.26 -0.39
CA HIS A 79 -26.68 24.53 0.03
C HIS A 79 -28.01 24.29 0.75
N GLN A 80 -28.83 23.36 0.24
CA GLN A 80 -30.09 22.97 0.86
C GLN A 80 -29.86 22.38 2.27
N ALA A 81 -28.95 21.42 2.40
CA ALA A 81 -28.60 20.77 3.67
C ALA A 81 -28.02 21.74 4.72
N ARG A 82 -27.37 22.83 4.27
CA ARG A 82 -26.94 23.93 5.14
C ARG A 82 -28.10 24.79 5.59
N ALA A 83 -29.05 25.06 4.70
CA ALA A 83 -30.18 25.94 4.98
C ALA A 83 -31.22 25.29 5.90
N ASP A 84 -31.46 23.98 5.75
CA ASP A 84 -32.41 23.23 6.57
C ASP A 84 -31.78 22.58 7.82
N GLY A 85 -30.47 22.75 8.00
CA GLY A 85 -29.74 22.23 9.15
C GLY A 85 -29.63 20.70 9.18
N SER A 86 -29.86 20.01 8.05
CA SER A 86 -29.73 18.55 7.96
C SER A 86 -28.29 18.08 7.84
N LEU A 87 -27.31 18.99 7.77
CA LEU A 87 -25.90 18.65 7.81
C LEU A 87 -25.53 18.09 9.18
N ASN A 88 -25.03 16.87 9.18
CA ASN A 88 -24.49 16.27 10.38
C ASN A 88 -23.11 16.91 10.67
N ASP A 89 -23.10 17.93 11.52
CA ASP A 89 -21.89 18.64 11.96
C ASP A 89 -21.09 17.90 13.05
N SER A 90 -21.39 16.61 13.32
CA SER A 90 -20.73 15.83 14.39
C SER A 90 -19.21 15.73 14.22
N ASP A 91 -18.70 15.85 12.98
CA ASP A 91 -17.26 15.85 12.69
C ASP A 91 -16.57 17.23 12.87
N HIS A 92 -17.30 18.29 13.25
CA HIS A 92 -16.72 19.62 13.47
C HIS A 92 -16.46 19.95 14.95
N ASN A 93 -16.74 19.02 15.88
CA ASN A 93 -16.44 19.18 17.29
C ASN A 93 -14.97 18.84 17.63
N TYR A 94 -14.06 18.97 16.66
CA TYR A 94 -12.64 18.94 16.96
C TYR A 94 -12.27 20.23 17.69
N PRO A 95 -11.66 20.14 18.88
CA PRO A 95 -11.18 21.33 19.55
C PRO A 95 -10.21 22.06 18.63
N VAL A 96 -10.45 23.35 18.38
CA VAL A 96 -9.46 24.21 17.74
C VAL A 96 -8.29 24.33 18.72
N LEU A 97 -7.28 23.47 18.54
CA LEU A 97 -6.04 23.58 19.29
C LEU A 97 -5.39 24.91 18.90
N LYS A 98 -5.03 25.72 19.89
CA LYS A 98 -4.18 26.89 19.62
C LYS A 98 -2.91 26.38 18.97
N ALA A 99 -2.47 27.06 17.91
CA ALA A 99 -1.18 26.75 17.30
C ALA A 99 -0.09 26.94 18.37
N GLU A 100 0.50 25.83 18.82
CA GLU A 100 1.71 25.88 19.63
C GLU A 100 2.81 26.44 18.72
N ASN A 101 3.37 27.58 19.09
CA ASN A 101 4.49 28.14 18.35
C ASN A 101 5.70 27.24 18.60
N SER A 102 6.20 26.60 17.53
CA SER A 102 7.49 25.91 17.60
C SER A 102 8.56 26.92 18.05
N SER A 103 9.34 26.54 19.05
CA SER A 103 10.53 27.31 19.46
C SER A 103 11.65 27.23 18.42
N LYS A 104 11.55 26.33 17.44
CA LYS A 104 12.51 26.13 16.35
C LYS A 104 11.92 26.55 15.00
N THR A 105 12.72 27.25 14.23
CA THR A 105 12.49 27.58 12.81
C THR A 105 12.73 26.36 11.93
N ARG A 106 12.26 26.43 10.67
CA ARG A 106 12.44 25.35 9.69
C ARG A 106 13.92 25.10 9.42
N GLU A 107 14.70 26.16 9.36
CA GLU A 107 16.14 26.16 9.11
C GLU A 107 16.89 25.46 10.24
N GLU A 108 16.45 25.60 11.50
CA GLU A 108 17.03 24.91 12.66
C GLU A 108 16.66 23.43 12.71
N VAL A 109 15.46 23.06 12.25
CA VAL A 109 14.99 21.66 12.26
C VAL A 109 15.64 20.81 11.16
N HIS A 110 16.00 21.40 10.02
CA HIS A 110 16.61 20.66 8.90
C HIS A 110 17.91 19.92 9.26
N PRO A 111 18.93 20.55 9.86
CA PRO A 111 20.17 19.85 10.21
C PRO A 111 19.94 18.74 11.24
N GLU A 112 19.04 18.95 12.21
CA GLU A 112 18.66 17.93 13.20
C GLU A 112 17.99 16.72 12.53
N LEU A 113 17.09 16.94 11.56
CA LEU A 113 16.48 15.87 10.78
C LEU A 113 17.50 15.10 9.94
N VAL A 114 18.47 15.79 9.34
CA VAL A 114 19.55 15.16 8.58
C VAL A 114 20.41 14.30 9.51
N GLN A 115 20.76 14.82 10.68
CA GLN A 115 21.53 14.08 11.69
C GLN A 115 20.76 12.85 12.21
N TYR A 116 19.47 13.01 12.51
CA TYR A 116 18.60 11.91 12.95
C TYR A 116 18.56 10.78 11.91
N ARG A 117 18.39 11.13 10.62
CA ARG A 117 18.36 10.16 9.51
C ARG A 117 19.72 9.51 9.26
N ALA A 118 20.82 10.22 9.53
CA ALA A 118 22.16 9.64 9.43
C ALA A 118 22.44 8.64 10.56
N GLN A 119 21.87 8.88 11.76
CA GLN A 119 21.97 7.97 12.90
C GLN A 119 21.04 6.76 12.76
N ARG A 120 19.88 6.92 12.12
CA ARG A 120 18.92 5.85 11.84
C ARG A 120 18.70 5.66 10.33
N PRO A 121 19.55 4.88 9.65
CA PRO A 121 19.30 4.50 8.26
C PRO A 121 17.95 3.76 8.17
N TYR A 122 17.20 4.01 7.09
CA TYR A 122 15.87 3.43 6.85
C TYR A 122 15.87 1.91 7.11
N GLY A 123 15.12 1.46 8.12
CA GLY A 123 15.01 0.06 8.52
C GLY A 123 15.00 -0.18 10.04
N ASP A 124 15.50 0.76 10.83
CA ASP A 124 15.48 0.73 12.31
C ASP A 124 14.25 1.45 12.87
N LEU A 125 13.04 1.01 12.46
CA LEU A 125 11.83 1.40 13.19
C LEU A 125 11.80 0.61 14.50
N ASP A 126 12.12 1.28 15.59
CA ASP A 126 12.22 0.70 16.92
C ASP A 126 10.98 -0.11 17.31
N HIS A 127 11.28 -1.25 17.92
CA HIS A 127 10.45 -2.07 18.80
C HIS A 127 9.93 -1.34 20.06
N ASP A 128 9.96 0.00 20.10
CA ASP A 128 9.62 0.82 21.27
C ASP A 128 8.12 1.14 21.40
N TYR A 129 7.27 0.63 20.52
CA TYR A 129 5.82 0.52 20.78
C TYR A 129 5.49 -0.69 21.67
N SER A 130 6.32 -1.00 22.66
CA SER A 130 5.94 -1.86 23.78
C SER A 130 5.33 -1.00 24.87
N GLY A 131 4.02 -1.14 25.07
CA GLY A 131 3.23 -0.36 26.01
C GLY A 131 3.81 -0.30 27.43
N GLY A 132 3.60 0.86 28.06
CA GLY A 132 3.92 1.08 29.45
C GLY A 132 3.69 2.53 29.84
N HIS A 133 2.46 2.88 30.17
CA HIS A 133 2.01 3.47 31.44
C HIS A 133 0.61 4.08 31.30
#